data_AF-A0A0T6ZVY3-F1
#
_entry.id   AF-A0A0T6ZVY3-F1
#
_cell.length_a   1.000
_cell.length_b   1.000
_cell.length_c   1.000
_cell.angle_alpha   90.00
_cell.angle_beta   90.00
_cell.angle_gamma   90.00
#
_symmetry.space_group_name_H-M   'P 1'
#
loop_
_entity.id
_entity.type
_entity.pdbx_description
1 polymer ?
#
loop_
_entity_poly.entity_id
_entity_poly.type
_entity_poly.pdbx_seq_one_letter_code
_entity_poly.pdbx_strand_id
1 'polypeptide(L)'
;MKFTNGFKPSPKTSRRLPTEYFILADIAFEGAVIGSLAGRPIREAVRDGSGLCYRFVGVAPRLAGGGFDVLSLRSGEWIVEPGLVYAADTATSKKEANLAA
;
A
#
# COMPACT_ATOMS: atom_id res chain seq x y z
N MET A 1 -16.87 -14.17 -16.04
CA MET A 1 -16.63 -14.34 -14.59
C MET A 1 -17.08 -13.08 -13.86
N LYS A 2 -17.83 -13.20 -12.76
CA LYS A 2 -18.25 -12.09 -11.89
C LYS A 2 -17.44 -12.18 -10.60
N PHE A 3 -16.64 -11.16 -10.27
CA PHE A 3 -15.95 -11.08 -8.99
C PHE A 3 -16.81 -10.32 -8.00
N THR A 4 -17.51 -11.04 -7.13
CA THR A 4 -18.24 -10.48 -5.99
C THR A 4 -17.28 -10.38 -4.80
N ASN A 5 -16.57 -9.26 -4.64
CA ASN A 5 -15.73 -9.06 -3.46
C ASN A 5 -16.53 -8.41 -2.33
N GLY A 6 -17.35 -9.24 -1.65
CA GLY A 6 -18.02 -8.89 -0.40
C GLY A 6 -17.08 -9.06 0.78
N PHE A 7 -16.16 -8.13 1.01
CA PHE A 7 -15.38 -8.08 2.25
C PHE A 7 -16.04 -7.09 3.22
N LYS A 8 -16.92 -7.59 4.10
CA LYS A 8 -17.43 -6.84 5.25
C LYS A 8 -16.53 -7.17 6.46
N PRO A 9 -15.68 -6.26 6.95
CA PRO A 9 -14.96 -6.49 8.20
C PRO A 9 -15.94 -6.49 9.37
N SER A 10 -15.99 -7.61 10.11
CA SER A 10 -16.81 -7.76 11.31
C SER A 10 -16.13 -7.05 12.50
N PRO A 11 -16.83 -6.26 13.32
CA PRO A 11 -16.23 -5.33 14.29
C PRO A 11 -15.67 -5.96 15.57
N LYS A 12 -15.41 -7.28 15.61
CA LYS A 12 -15.07 -8.01 16.85
C LYS A 12 -13.71 -8.72 16.90
N THR A 13 -12.79 -8.44 15.98
CA THR A 13 -11.39 -8.90 16.08
C THR A 13 -10.42 -7.72 15.98
N SER A 14 -10.58 -6.78 16.91
CA SER A 14 -9.67 -5.64 17.08
C SER A 14 -8.64 -6.00 18.15
N ARG A 15 -7.44 -6.46 17.75
CA ARG A 15 -6.18 -6.07 18.44
C ARG A 15 -4.85 -6.46 17.78
N ARG A 16 -4.85 -7.31 16.75
CA ARG A 16 -3.61 -7.71 16.06
C ARG A 16 -3.97 -8.03 14.61
N LEU A 17 -4.20 -7.01 13.78
CA LEU A 17 -4.24 -7.26 12.34
C LEU A 17 -2.83 -7.74 11.93
N PRO A 18 -2.67 -8.94 11.33
CA PRO A 18 -1.36 -9.40 10.90
C PRO A 18 -0.78 -8.41 9.88
N THR A 19 0.44 -7.94 10.15
CA THR A 19 1.15 -6.99 9.28
C THR A 19 1.27 -7.51 7.85
N GLU A 20 1.31 -8.83 7.68
CA GLU A 20 1.40 -9.53 6.39
C GLU A 20 0.30 -9.13 5.41
N TYR A 21 -0.89 -8.76 5.87
CA TYR A 21 -1.97 -8.31 4.98
C TYR A 21 -1.78 -6.90 4.43
N PHE A 22 -0.83 -6.14 4.96
CA PHE A 22 -0.54 -4.76 4.56
C PHE A 22 0.81 -4.66 3.86
N ILE A 23 1.51 -5.79 3.67
CA ILE A 23 2.75 -5.85 2.92
C ILE A 23 2.43 -6.05 1.45
N LEU A 24 2.85 -5.12 0.60
CA LEU A 24 2.77 -5.26 -0.84
C LEU A 24 3.95 -6.12 -1.30
N ALA A 25 3.66 -7.37 -1.65
CA ALA A 25 4.61 -8.32 -2.24
C ALA A 25 4.54 -8.30 -3.77
N ASP A 26 5.57 -8.83 -4.43
CA ASP A 26 5.65 -8.94 -5.89
C ASP A 26 5.44 -7.59 -6.62
N ILE A 27 6.32 -6.63 -6.30
CA ILE A 27 6.28 -5.29 -6.86
C ILE A 27 7.36 -5.07 -7.92
N ALA A 28 6.97 -4.43 -9.02
CA ALA A 28 7.87 -3.84 -9.98
C ALA A 28 8.15 -2.38 -9.59
N PHE A 29 9.41 -2.04 -9.42
CA PHE A 29 9.83 -0.67 -9.14
C PHE A 29 9.78 0.18 -10.41
N GLU A 30 9.06 1.31 -10.35
CA GLU A 30 8.93 2.24 -11.47
C GLU A 30 9.44 3.64 -11.11
N GLY A 31 9.81 4.40 -12.13
CA GLY A 31 10.27 5.79 -11.97
C GLY A 31 11.65 5.95 -11.34
N ALA A 32 11.95 7.18 -10.95
CA ALA A 32 13.21 7.60 -10.38
C ALA A 32 13.43 7.06 -8.95
N VAL A 33 14.70 6.91 -8.59
CA VAL A 33 15.11 6.70 -7.19
C VAL A 33 15.11 8.06 -6.51
N ILE A 34 14.30 8.20 -5.48
CA ILE A 34 14.11 9.46 -4.73
C ILE A 34 14.83 9.47 -3.38
N GLY A 35 15.46 8.35 -3.00
CA GLY A 35 16.24 8.24 -1.77
C GLY A 35 16.67 6.81 -1.47
N SER A 36 17.15 6.58 -0.24
CA SER A 36 17.45 5.25 0.26
C SER A 36 17.08 5.11 1.74
N LEU A 37 16.56 3.94 2.12
CA LEU A 37 16.28 3.56 3.50
C LEU A 37 16.92 2.20 3.79
N ALA A 38 17.72 2.13 4.86
CA ALA A 38 18.41 0.89 5.27
C ALA A 38 19.23 0.24 4.12
N GLY A 39 19.87 1.07 3.29
CA GLY A 39 20.66 0.61 2.14
C GLY A 39 19.83 0.15 0.93
N ARG A 40 18.51 0.29 0.98
CA ARG A 40 17.60 -0.05 -0.13
C ARG A 40 17.10 1.22 -0.82
N PRO A 41 17.01 1.26 -2.16
CA PRO A 41 16.52 2.44 -2.86
C PRO A 41 15.03 2.66 -2.61
N ILE A 42 14.63 3.91 -2.44
CA ILE A 42 13.24 4.36 -2.41
C ILE A 42 12.90 4.83 -3.81
N ARG A 43 11.85 4.28 -4.39
CA ARG A 43 11.37 4.63 -5.74
C ARG A 43 10.15 5.51 -5.62
N GLU A 44 9.96 6.41 -6.57
CA GLU A 44 8.78 7.28 -6.56
C GLU A 44 7.47 6.49 -6.68
N ALA A 45 7.48 5.39 -7.44
CA ALA A 45 6.32 4.57 -7.70
C ALA A 45 6.67 3.08 -7.74
N VAL A 46 5.66 2.25 -7.46
CA VAL A 46 5.71 0.80 -7.59
C VAL A 46 4.44 0.32 -8.25
N ARG A 47 4.54 -0.79 -8.99
CA ARG A 47 3.42 -1.47 -9.61
C ARG A 47 3.31 -2.88 -9.05
N ASP A 48 2.11 -3.32 -8.69
CA ASP A 48 1.90 -4.71 -8.27
C ASP A 48 1.70 -5.65 -9.47
N GLY A 49 1.71 -6.97 -9.21
CA GLY A 49 1.44 -7.99 -10.23
C GLY A 49 0.06 -7.89 -10.90
N SER A 50 -0.89 -7.12 -10.34
CA SER A 50 -2.20 -6.84 -10.96
C SER A 50 -2.20 -5.61 -11.86
N GLY A 51 -1.08 -4.88 -11.91
CA GLY A 51 -0.92 -3.66 -12.70
C GLY A 51 -1.33 -2.37 -11.98
N LEU A 52 -1.70 -2.42 -10.70
CA LEU A 52 -2.04 -1.22 -9.93
C LEU A 52 -0.76 -0.46 -9.55
N CYS A 53 -0.83 0.86 -9.70
CA CYS A 53 0.29 1.76 -9.41
C CYS A 53 0.11 2.41 -8.03
N TYR A 54 1.20 2.46 -7.27
CA TYR A 54 1.25 3.06 -5.95
C TYR A 54 2.41 4.05 -5.89
N ARG A 55 2.21 5.17 -5.21
CA ARG A 55 3.19 6.25 -5.07
C ARG A 55 3.75 6.31 -3.66
N PHE A 56 5.06 6.56 -3.54
CA PHE A 56 5.69 6.72 -2.24
C PHE A 56 5.10 7.92 -1.49
N VAL A 57 4.69 7.71 -0.25
CA VAL A 57 4.12 8.75 0.62
C VAL A 57 4.84 8.89 1.96
N GLY A 58 5.63 7.91 2.38
CA GLY A 58 6.37 8.01 3.64
C GLY A 58 7.00 6.72 4.12
N VAL A 59 7.33 6.68 5.41
CA VAL A 59 7.95 5.53 6.07
C VAL A 59 7.07 5.14 7.26
N ALA A 60 6.78 3.85 7.39
CA ALA A 60 5.93 3.31 8.43
C ALA A 60 6.65 3.42 9.79
N PRO A 61 5.98 3.95 10.83
CA PRO A 61 6.51 3.91 12.18
C PRO A 61 6.75 2.47 12.62
N ARG A 62 7.84 2.25 13.36
CA ARG A 62 8.12 0.96 13.97
C ARG A 62 7.61 0.94 15.40
N LEU A 63 6.93 -0.13 15.77
CA LEU A 63 6.57 -0.42 17.15
C LEU A 63 7.81 -0.85 17.93
N ALA A 64 7.77 -0.68 19.26
CA ALA A 64 8.87 -1.08 20.14
C ALA A 64 9.28 -2.57 20.00
N GLY A 65 8.37 -3.43 19.52
CA GLY A 65 8.62 -4.84 19.23
C GLY A 65 9.21 -5.13 17.83
N GLY A 66 9.55 -4.11 17.04
CA GLY A 66 10.18 -4.25 15.72
C GLY A 66 9.23 -4.42 14.53
N GLY A 67 7.94 -4.65 14.77
CA GLY A 67 6.91 -4.66 13.72
C GLY A 67 6.50 -3.25 13.28
N PHE A 68 5.84 -3.13 12.12
CA PHE A 68 5.29 -1.85 11.66
C PHE A 68 3.98 -1.51 12.36
N ASP A 69 3.77 -0.22 12.63
CA ASP A 69 2.50 0.28 13.13
C ASP A 69 1.48 0.41 12.00
N VAL A 70 0.79 -0.69 11.72
CA VAL A 70 -0.28 -0.78 10.72
C VAL A 70 -1.48 0.10 11.09
N LEU A 71 -1.70 0.40 12.38
CA LEU A 71 -2.83 1.23 12.81
C LEU A 71 -2.67 2.69 12.38
N SER A 72 -1.44 3.11 12.07
CA SER A 72 -1.14 4.44 11.52
C SER A 72 -1.35 4.54 10.01
N LEU A 73 -1.57 3.43 9.30
CA LEU A 73 -1.85 3.44 7.86
C LEU A 73 -3.27 3.92 7.58
N ARG A 74 -3.40 4.76 6.55
CA ARG A 74 -4.69 5.16 6.00
C ARG A 74 -5.20 4.13 5.00
N SER A 75 -6.49 4.17 4.72
CA SER A 75 -7.08 3.33 3.68
C SER A 75 -6.42 3.59 2.32
N GLY A 76 -5.98 2.54 1.64
CA GLY A 76 -5.27 2.62 0.37
C GLY A 76 -3.75 2.80 0.50
N GLU A 77 -3.21 2.86 1.72
CA GLU A 77 -1.78 2.82 2.01
C GLU A 77 -1.30 1.39 2.28
N TRP A 78 -0.12 1.08 1.76
CA TRP A 78 0.51 -0.23 1.79
C TRP A 78 1.97 -0.11 2.21
N ILE A 79 2.46 -1.11 2.94
CA ILE A 79 3.86 -1.18 3.38
C ILE A 79 4.66 -2.02 2.39
N VAL A 80 5.81 -1.52 1.99
CA VAL A 80 6.84 -2.23 1.22
C VAL A 80 8.08 -2.34 2.10
N GLU A 81 8.66 -3.52 2.22
CA GLU A 81 9.89 -3.69 2.99
C GLU A 81 11.03 -2.79 2.44
N PRO A 82 11.79 -2.08 3.31
CA PRO A 82 11.98 -2.30 4.74
C PRO A 82 11.10 -1.43 5.67
N GLY A 83 9.94 -0.95 5.19
CA GLY A 83 9.01 -0.09 5.92
C GLY A 83 8.59 1.17 5.16
N LEU A 84 8.67 1.17 3.83
CA LEU A 84 8.21 2.25 2.98
C LEU A 84 6.69 2.19 2.87
N VAL A 85 6.02 3.34 2.85
CA VAL A 85 4.58 3.43 2.68
C VAL A 85 4.29 3.97 1.28
N TYR A 86 3.46 3.24 0.54
CA TYR A 86 2.98 3.61 -0.77
C TYR A 86 1.45 3.72 -0.74
N ALA A 87 0.90 4.75 -1.37
CA ALA A 87 -0.54 4.93 -1.52
C ALA A 87 -0.98 4.61 -2.95
N ALA A 88 -2.11 3.92 -3.10
CA ALA A 88 -2.71 3.67 -4.42
C ALA A 88 -2.99 5.00 -5.13
N ASP A 89 -2.56 5.12 -6.38
CA ASP A 89 -2.80 6.33 -7.18
C ASP A 89 -4.28 6.36 -7.64
N THR A 90 -5.13 6.97 -6.82
CA THR A 90 -6.57 7.09 -7.07
C THR A 90 -6.92 8.01 -8.25
N ALA A 91 -5.93 8.66 -8.89
CA ALA A 91 -6.19 9.47 -10.08
C ALA A 91 -6.68 8.62 -11.26
N THR A 92 -6.41 7.32 -11.26
CA THR A 92 -6.95 6.39 -12.27
C THR A 92 -8.42 6.02 -12.01
N SER A 93 -8.87 6.02 -10.75
CA SER A 93 -10.26 5.68 -10.40
C SER A 93 -11.24 6.86 -10.57
N LYS A 94 -10.74 8.10 -10.66
CA LYS A 94 -11.59 9.29 -10.86
C LYS A 94 -11.84 9.63 -12.34
N LYS A 95 -11.13 9.01 -13.28
CA LYS A 95 -11.31 9.26 -14.73
C LYS A 95 -12.44 8.46 -15.37
N GLU A 96 -12.82 7.30 -14.84
CA GLU A 96 -13.96 6.54 -15.38
C GLU A 96 -15.34 7.01 -14.89
N ALA A 97 -15.42 7.74 -13.77
CA ALA A 97 -16.69 8.23 -13.24
C ALA A 97 -17.20 9.54 -13.90
N ASN A 98 -16.44 10.15 -14.81
CA ASN A 98 -16.79 11.40 -15.49
C ASN A 98 -17.00 11.25 -17.01
N LEU A 99 -17.07 10.02 -17.53
CA LEU A 99 -17.39 9.75 -18.94
C LEU A 99 -18.71 8.97 -19.07
N ALA A 100 -19.73 9.40 -18.32
CA ALA A 100 -21.11 8.99 -18.50
C ALA A 100 -22.02 10.14 -18.04
N ALA A 101 -21.97 11.25 -18.78
CA ALA A 101 -22.90 12.38 -18.69
C ALA A 101 -23.65 12.50 -20.02
#